data_AF-A0A4V6MBW2-F1
#
_entry.id   AF-A0A4V6MBW2-F1
#
_cell.length_a   1.000
_cell.length_b   1.000
_cell.length_c   1.000
_cell.angle_alpha   90.00
_cell.angle_beta   90.00
_cell.angle_gamma   90.00
#
_symmetry.space_group_name_H-M   'P 1'
#
loop_
_entity.id
_entity.type
_entity.pdbx_description
1 polymer ?
#
loop_
_entity_poly.entity_id
_entity_poly.type
_entity_poly.pdbx_seq_one_letter_code
_entity_poly.pdbx_strand_id
1 'polypeptide(L)'
;MVTIDRQAESITMGEHDDFVARFATVHGALEQFACVAVASLMVSEARIELQTDAGRLTLAAFGDPVDRPAYRFEVPIRALTGETIAYFIVLDPNARETNGFDLEVIYKLADSAQRKLMLAWSDAGPRSVL
;
A
#
# COMPACT_ATOMS: atom_id res chain seq x y z
N MET A 1 6.77 -9.96 -19.49
CA MET A 1 7.99 -10.46 -18.81
C MET A 1 7.89 -9.98 -17.38
N VAL A 2 7.63 -10.89 -16.44
CA VAL A 2 7.48 -10.53 -15.02
C VAL A 2 8.89 -10.55 -14.42
N THR A 3 9.39 -9.39 -14.02
CA THR A 3 10.67 -9.28 -13.32
C THR A 3 10.37 -9.42 -11.84
N ILE A 4 10.55 -10.63 -11.30
CA ILE A 4 10.50 -10.87 -9.86
C ILE A 4 11.84 -10.39 -9.29
N ASP A 5 11.77 -9.37 -8.44
CA ASP A 5 12.93 -8.79 -7.77
C ASP A 5 13.55 -9.84 -6.82
N ARG A 6 14.82 -10.15 -7.04
CA ARG A 6 15.58 -11.19 -6.31
C ARG A 6 16.04 -10.73 -4.93
N GLN A 7 15.85 -9.46 -4.55
CA GLN A 7 16.24 -8.98 -3.24
C GLN A 7 15.24 -9.31 -2.11
N ALA A 8 14.05 -9.81 -2.44
CA ALA A 8 13.10 -10.31 -1.44
C ALA A 8 13.55 -11.63 -0.76
N GLU A 9 14.59 -12.29 -1.26
CA GLU A 9 14.99 -13.65 -0.82
C GLU A 9 15.85 -13.71 0.47
N SER A 10 16.20 -12.59 1.13
CA SER A 10 17.10 -12.62 2.30
C SER A 10 16.45 -12.28 3.65
N ILE A 11 15.13 -12.14 3.73
CA ILE A 11 14.41 -12.02 5.00
C ILE A 11 13.81 -13.40 5.29
N THR A 12 14.10 -13.95 6.47
CA THR A 12 13.69 -15.29 6.92
C THR A 12 12.28 -15.67 6.42
N MET A 13 12.22 -16.59 5.44
CA MET A 13 11.03 -16.94 4.64
C MET A 13 9.81 -17.44 5.45
N GLY A 14 9.96 -17.74 6.73
CA GLY A 14 8.85 -18.22 7.57
C GLY A 14 7.76 -17.19 7.85
N GLU A 15 8.11 -15.91 7.99
CA GLU A 15 7.12 -14.83 8.17
C GLU A 15 6.58 -14.31 6.84
N HIS A 16 7.34 -14.49 5.76
CA HIS A 16 6.99 -14.05 4.42
C HIS A 16 5.90 -14.92 3.78
N ASP A 17 5.91 -16.24 4.03
CA ASP A 17 4.87 -17.15 3.50
C ASP A 17 3.49 -16.90 4.14
N ASP A 18 3.44 -16.71 5.46
CA ASP A 18 2.20 -16.34 6.17
C ASP A 18 1.72 -14.94 5.76
N PHE A 19 2.64 -14.02 5.50
CA PHE A 19 2.36 -12.68 5.00
C PHE A 19 1.75 -12.71 3.59
N VAL A 20 2.40 -13.40 2.65
CA VAL A 20 1.94 -13.54 1.26
C VAL A 20 0.59 -14.24 1.23
N ALA A 21 0.42 -15.32 2.00
CA ALA A 21 -0.85 -16.04 2.08
C ALA A 21 -1.98 -15.15 2.65
N ARG A 22 -1.70 -14.35 3.69
CA ARG A 22 -2.69 -13.48 4.33
C ARG A 22 -3.20 -12.40 3.41
N PHE A 23 -2.30 -11.74 2.69
CA PHE A 23 -2.67 -10.60 1.85
C PHE A 23 -2.99 -10.97 0.40
N ALA A 24 -2.69 -12.19 -0.06
CA ALA A 24 -3.06 -12.67 -1.39
C ALA A 24 -4.57 -12.50 -1.68
N THR A 25 -5.42 -12.68 -0.66
CA THR A 25 -6.88 -12.55 -0.78
C THR A 25 -7.35 -11.12 -1.06
N VAL A 26 -6.56 -10.12 -0.67
CA VAL A 26 -6.89 -8.69 -0.84
C VAL A 26 -6.01 -7.99 -1.88
N HIS A 27 -4.88 -8.59 -2.28
CA HIS A 27 -3.92 -8.02 -3.22
C HIS A 27 -4.58 -7.44 -4.47
N GLY A 28 -5.42 -8.23 -5.16
CA GLY A 28 -6.10 -7.77 -6.38
C GLY A 28 -7.04 -6.58 -6.14
N ALA A 29 -7.67 -6.48 -4.97
CA ALA A 29 -8.48 -5.31 -4.62
C ALA A 29 -7.61 -4.07 -4.33
N LEU A 30 -6.45 -4.28 -3.70
CA LEU A 30 -5.50 -3.20 -3.42
C LEU A 30 -4.84 -2.67 -4.69
N GLU A 31 -4.46 -3.54 -5.64
CA GLU A 31 -4.00 -3.14 -6.97
C GLU A 31 -5.07 -2.35 -7.74
N GLN A 32 -6.35 -2.76 -7.63
CA GLN A 32 -7.45 -1.99 -8.23
C GLN A 32 -7.55 -0.58 -7.64
N PHE A 33 -7.35 -0.41 -6.32
CA PHE A 33 -7.34 0.93 -5.73
C PHE A 33 -6.16 1.78 -6.23
N ALA A 34 -4.97 1.20 -6.35
CA ALA A 34 -3.82 1.87 -6.94
C ALA A 34 -4.08 2.26 -8.41
N CYS A 35 -4.67 1.36 -9.20
CA CYS A 35 -5.07 1.62 -10.57
C CYS A 35 -6.08 2.77 -10.68
N VAL A 36 -7.11 2.78 -9.83
CA VAL A 36 -8.09 3.87 -9.78
C VAL A 36 -7.43 5.19 -9.39
N ALA A 37 -6.47 5.19 -8.46
CA ALA A 37 -5.72 6.40 -8.12
C ALA A 37 -4.92 6.94 -9.31
N VAL A 38 -4.15 6.09 -10.00
CA VAL A 38 -3.41 6.47 -11.20
C VAL A 38 -4.33 7.06 -12.26
N ALA A 39 -5.44 6.39 -12.57
CA ALA A 39 -6.38 6.84 -13.58
C ALA A 39 -7.13 8.13 -13.20
N SER A 40 -7.52 8.28 -11.93
CA SER A 40 -8.36 9.40 -11.49
C SER A 40 -7.56 10.66 -11.20
N LEU A 41 -6.34 10.50 -10.69
CA LEU A 41 -5.45 11.59 -10.33
C LEU A 41 -4.45 11.92 -11.45
N MET A 42 -4.40 11.09 -12.50
CA MET A 42 -3.44 11.19 -13.60
C MET A 42 -1.98 11.20 -13.09
N VAL A 43 -1.68 10.49 -12.01
CA VAL A 43 -0.32 10.37 -11.42
C VAL A 43 0.43 9.20 -12.05
N SER A 44 1.77 9.23 -12.04
CA SER A 44 2.57 8.15 -12.61
C SER A 44 2.47 6.83 -11.86
N GLU A 45 2.42 6.86 -10.53
CA GLU A 45 2.35 5.65 -9.71
C GLU A 45 1.46 5.86 -8.48
N ALA A 46 0.76 4.81 -8.09
CA ALA A 46 0.17 4.68 -6.77
C ALA A 46 0.56 3.33 -6.17
N ARG A 47 0.79 3.31 -4.86
CA ARG A 47 1.14 2.10 -4.13
C ARG A 47 0.62 2.07 -2.71
N ILE A 48 0.48 0.86 -2.19
CA ILE A 48 0.11 0.57 -0.82
C ILE A 48 1.31 -0.14 -0.20
N GLU A 49 1.91 0.49 0.80
CA GLU A 49 3.08 -0.02 1.52
C GLU A 49 2.67 -0.41 2.93
N LEU A 50 2.94 -1.64 3.36
CA LEU A 50 2.79 -2.08 4.74
C LEU A 50 3.98 -1.61 5.58
N GLN A 51 3.69 -1.09 6.77
CA GLN A 51 4.69 -0.79 7.78
C GLN A 51 5.01 -2.06 8.56
N THR A 52 6.28 -2.44 8.58
CA THR A 52 6.82 -3.57 9.35
C THR A 52 8.00 -3.09 10.20
N ASP A 53 8.48 -3.94 11.10
CA ASP A 53 9.67 -3.65 11.90
C ASP A 53 10.94 -3.53 11.03
N ALA A 54 10.97 -4.22 9.88
CA ALA A 54 12.06 -4.17 8.92
C ALA A 54 11.98 -2.96 7.95
N GLY A 55 10.92 -2.16 8.04
CA GLY A 55 10.68 -1.02 7.16
C GLY A 55 9.38 -1.15 6.37
N ARG A 56 9.32 -0.49 5.20
CA ARG A 56 8.12 -0.46 4.35
C ARG A 56 8.20 -1.52 3.26
N LEU A 57 7.15 -2.32 3.14
CA LEU A 57 7.04 -3.35 2.11
C LEU A 57 5.86 -3.06 1.18
N THR A 58 6.11 -3.00 -0.13
CA THR A 58 5.07 -2.77 -1.11
C THR A 58 4.14 -3.97 -1.18
N LEU A 59 2.87 -3.75 -0.86
CA LEU A 59 1.84 -4.78 -0.91
C LEU A 59 1.11 -4.80 -2.24
N ALA A 60 0.87 -3.63 -2.83
CA ALA A 60 0.28 -3.49 -4.16
C ALA A 60 0.76 -2.17 -4.76
N ALA A 61 0.97 -2.15 -6.07
CA ALA A 61 1.34 -0.94 -6.80
C ALA A 61 0.74 -0.98 -8.20
N PHE A 62 0.53 0.20 -8.79
CA PHE A 62 0.13 0.34 -10.17
C PHE A 62 0.74 1.60 -10.77
N GLY A 63 1.10 1.53 -12.05
CA GLY A 63 1.69 2.64 -12.81
C GLY A 63 3.18 2.46 -13.11
N ASP A 64 3.82 3.54 -13.55
CA ASP A 64 5.24 3.59 -13.89
C ASP A 64 6.06 3.91 -12.64
N PRO A 65 6.97 3.02 -12.18
CA PRO A 65 7.71 3.23 -10.94
C PRO A 65 8.45 4.57 -10.87
N VAL A 66 8.27 5.29 -9.77
CA VAL A 66 8.85 6.61 -9.51
C VAL A 66 9.88 6.53 -8.38
N ASP A 67 11.16 6.42 -8.75
CA ASP A 67 12.27 6.35 -7.79
C ASP A 67 12.54 7.68 -7.07
N ARG A 68 12.31 8.80 -7.76
CA ARG A 68 12.59 10.17 -7.28
C ARG A 68 11.37 11.06 -7.51
N PRO A 69 10.33 10.95 -6.67
CA PRO A 69 9.12 11.73 -6.82
C PRO A 69 9.39 13.22 -6.55
N ALA A 70 8.93 14.10 -7.44
CA ALA A 70 8.80 15.53 -7.16
C ALA A 70 7.46 15.84 -6.49
N TYR A 71 6.46 14.98 -6.70
CA TYR A 71 5.21 14.97 -5.95
C TYR A 71 5.05 13.64 -5.21
N ARG A 72 4.83 13.73 -3.91
CA ARG A 72 4.53 12.58 -3.05
C ARG A 72 3.45 12.98 -2.08
N PHE A 73 2.36 12.23 -2.08
CA PHE A 73 1.32 12.35 -1.07
C PHE A 73 1.07 10.99 -0.44
N GLU A 74 1.10 10.93 0.89
CA GLU A 74 0.88 9.70 1.64
C GLU A 74 -0.22 9.87 2.67
N VAL A 75 -1.11 8.88 2.74
CA VAL A 75 -2.13 8.76 3.76
C VAL A 75 -1.79 7.56 4.65
N PRO A 76 -1.56 7.76 5.97
CA PRO A 76 -1.36 6.67 6.88
C PRO A 76 -2.67 5.89 7.06
N ILE A 77 -2.59 4.57 6.88
CA ILE A 77 -3.66 3.62 7.17
C ILE A 77 -3.45 3.09 8.59
N ARG A 78 -4.48 3.18 9.42
CA ARG A 78 -4.37 2.86 10.85
C ARG A 78 -5.14 1.59 11.21
N ALA A 79 -4.58 0.83 12.14
CA ALA A 79 -5.28 -0.24 12.83
C ALA A 79 -6.32 0.32 13.80
N LEU A 80 -7.17 -0.56 14.33
CA LEU A 80 -8.13 -0.23 15.39
C LEU A 80 -7.45 0.30 16.67
N THR A 81 -6.18 -0.07 16.90
CA THR A 81 -5.36 0.44 18.01
C THR A 81 -4.91 1.90 17.79
N GLY A 82 -5.09 2.44 16.58
CA GLY A 82 -4.62 3.78 16.19
C GLY A 82 -3.20 3.80 15.61
N GLU A 83 -2.48 2.67 15.68
CA GLU A 83 -1.14 2.52 15.10
C GLU A 83 -1.20 2.54 13.58
N THR A 84 -0.19 3.13 12.95
CA THR A 84 -0.08 3.13 11.48
C THR A 84 0.51 1.81 11.04
N ILE A 85 -0.22 1.09 10.20
CA ILE A 85 0.16 -0.25 9.74
C ILE A 85 0.45 -0.29 8.24
N ALA A 86 -0.01 0.70 7.50
CA ALA A 86 0.25 0.83 6.07
C ALA A 86 0.18 2.29 5.64
N TYR A 87 0.53 2.55 4.39
CA TYR A 87 0.44 3.85 3.74
C TYR A 87 -0.18 3.66 2.36
N PHE A 88 -1.17 4.50 2.03
CA PHE A 88 -1.59 4.70 0.64
C PHE A 88 -0.81 5.89 0.08
N ILE A 89 -0.08 5.67 -1.01
CA ILE A 89 0.90 6.62 -1.52
C ILE A 89 0.63 6.86 -3.00
N VAL A 90 0.65 8.13 -3.41
CA VAL A 90 0.62 8.55 -4.80
C VAL A 90 1.89 9.33 -5.12
N LEU A 91 2.44 9.09 -6.32
CA LEU A 91 3.76 9.54 -6.72
C LEU A 91 3.74 10.07 -8.15
N ASP A 92 4.46 11.16 -8.37
CA ASP A 92 4.69 11.71 -9.72
C ASP A 92 6.14 12.22 -9.81
N PRO A 93 6.85 11.97 -10.94
CA PRO A 93 8.15 12.57 -11.18
C PRO A 93 8.07 14.09 -11.35
N ASN A 94 6.89 14.65 -11.62
CA ASN A 94 6.67 16.08 -11.78
C ASN A 94 6.07 16.69 -10.51
N ALA A 95 6.42 17.94 -10.22
CA ALA A 95 5.79 18.69 -9.14
C ALA A 95 4.34 19.03 -9.52
N ARG A 96 3.43 18.94 -8.55
CA ARG A 96 1.99 19.13 -8.74
C ARG A 96 1.37 19.78 -7.51
N GLU A 97 0.30 20.54 -7.72
CA GLU A 97 -0.54 21.05 -6.63
C GLU A 97 -1.66 20.05 -6.33
N THR A 98 -1.81 19.67 -5.06
CA THR A 98 -2.94 18.84 -4.61
C THR A 98 -4.16 19.73 -4.40
N ASN A 99 -5.24 19.45 -5.12
CA ASN A 99 -6.51 20.16 -4.94
C ASN A 99 -7.49 19.36 -4.06
N GLY A 100 -8.65 19.96 -3.74
CA GLY A 100 -9.66 19.32 -2.87
C GLY A 100 -10.25 18.03 -3.43
N PHE A 101 -10.40 17.91 -4.76
CA PHE A 101 -10.86 16.69 -5.41
C PHE A 101 -9.82 15.57 -5.29
N ASP A 102 -8.54 15.90 -5.51
CA ASP A 102 -7.45 14.92 -5.36
C ASP A 102 -7.42 14.35 -3.95
N LEU A 103 -7.52 15.23 -2.93
CA LEU A 103 -7.60 14.82 -1.53
C LEU A 103 -8.78 13.88 -1.28
N GLU A 104 -9.97 14.24 -1.78
CA GLU A 104 -11.17 13.42 -1.62
C GLU A 104 -10.99 12.00 -2.20
N VAL A 105 -10.44 11.90 -3.41
CA VAL A 105 -10.16 10.62 -4.06
C VAL A 105 -9.14 9.82 -3.25
N ILE A 106 -8.01 10.44 -2.88
CA ILE A 106 -6.94 9.78 -2.14
C ILE A 106 -7.46 9.23 -0.80
N TYR A 107 -8.19 10.04 -0.02
CA TYR A 107 -8.73 9.60 1.27
C TYR A 107 -9.77 8.48 1.11
N LYS A 108 -10.66 8.55 0.11
CA LYS A 108 -11.64 7.47 -0.15
C LYS A 108 -10.98 6.15 -0.51
N LEU A 109 -9.89 6.20 -1.29
CA LEU A 109 -9.13 5.02 -1.67
C LEU A 109 -8.32 4.48 -0.47
N ALA A 110 -7.69 5.35 0.31
CA ALA A 110 -7.00 4.98 1.53
C ALA A 110 -7.94 4.32 2.56
N ASP A 111 -9.15 4.85 2.75
CA ASP A 111 -10.19 4.25 3.61
C ASP A 111 -10.64 2.87 3.10
N SER A 112 -10.72 2.71 1.78
CA SER A 112 -11.09 1.43 1.16
C SER A 112 -9.98 0.40 1.32
N ALA A 113 -8.72 0.81 1.16
CA ALA A 113 -7.55 -0.01 1.45
C ALA A 113 -7.51 -0.41 2.93
N GLN A 114 -7.77 0.53 3.85
CA GLN A 114 -7.86 0.23 5.29
C GLN A 114 -8.89 -0.85 5.59
N ARG A 115 -10.10 -0.75 5.04
CA ARG A 115 -11.14 -1.78 5.23
C ARG A 115 -10.69 -3.15 4.73
N LYS A 116 -10.04 -3.21 3.56
CA LYS A 116 -9.52 -4.48 3.02
C LYS A 116 -8.41 -5.07 3.87
N LEU A 117 -7.47 -4.23 4.31
CA LEU A 117 -6.39 -4.65 5.20
C LEU A 117 -6.92 -5.15 6.54
N MET A 118 -7.92 -4.47 7.13
CA MET A 118 -8.56 -4.92 8.36
C MET A 118 -9.26 -6.28 8.20
N LEU A 119 -9.92 -6.53 7.06
CA LEU A 119 -10.52 -7.84 6.76
C LEU A 119 -9.46 -8.93 6.65
N ALA A 120 -8.36 -8.67 5.95
CA ALA A 120 -7.24 -9.61 5.86
C ALA A 120 -6.56 -9.86 7.22
N TRP A 121 -6.62 -8.89 8.13
CA TRP A 121 -6.09 -9.02 9.49
C TRP A 121 -7.05 -9.72 10.46
N SER A 122 -8.37 -9.62 10.28
CA SER A 122 -9.34 -10.06 11.29
C SER A 122 -9.49 -11.58 11.42
N ASP A 123 -9.02 -12.36 10.45
CA ASP A 123 -9.09 -13.83 10.53
C ASP A 123 -8.08 -14.43 11.54
N ALA A 124 -7.11 -13.65 12.02
CA ALA A 124 -6.21 -14.06 13.13
C ALA A 124 -5.95 -12.97 14.19
N GLY A 125 -6.32 -11.70 13.92
CA GLY A 125 -6.06 -10.55 14.80
C GLY A 125 -4.56 -10.29 15.04
N PRO A 126 -4.19 -9.14 15.61
CA PRO A 126 -2.88 -9.01 16.25
C PRO A 126 -2.87 -9.98 17.42
N ARG A 127 -2.12 -11.08 17.31
CA ARG A 127 -1.81 -11.89 18.47
C ARG A 127 -0.94 -11.03 19.37
N SER A 128 -1.55 -10.53 20.44
CA SER A 128 -0.83 -10.04 21.62
C SER A 128 0.18 -11.10 22.00
N VAL A 129 1.45 -10.86 21.70
CA VAL A 129 2.55 -11.61 22.30
C VAL A 129 2.62 -11.10 23.74
N LEU A 130 1.88 -11.78 24.62
CA LEU A 130 2.10 -11.72 26.06
C LEU A 130 3.43 -12.40 26.40
#